data_AF-A0AAP0IF83-F1
#
_entry.id   AF-A0AAP0IF83-F1
#
_cell.length_a   1.000
_cell.length_b   1.000
_cell.length_c   1.000
_cell.angle_alpha   90.00
_cell.angle_beta   90.00
_cell.angle_gamma   90.00
#
_symmetry.space_group_name_H-M   'P 1'
#
loop_
_entity.id
_entity.type
_entity.pdbx_description
1 polymer ?
#
loop_
_entity_poly.entity_id
_entity_poly.type
_entity_poly.pdbx_seq_one_letter_code
_entity_poly.pdbx_strand_id
1 'polypeptide(L)'
;MKRWEIGDGQMRGDRKLRRLHDAKVSEGLQREQVHFPTDSKLRTNGNMYKSETSSFGNAILQLLTRRPPVELESEVRRAMLSGELTSILDPLAGGWPMFVAMRLAELAL
;
A
#
# COMPACT_ATOMS: atom_id res chain seq x y z
N MET A 1 -43.35 -56.41 -16.13
CA MET A 1 -42.65 -57.72 -16.00
C MET A 1 -42.24 -58.20 -17.38
N LYS A 2 -41.08 -58.87 -17.47
CA LYS A 2 -40.32 -59.34 -18.65
C LYS A 2 -39.30 -58.29 -19.14
N ARG A 3 -38.03 -58.36 -18.70
CA ARG A 3 -36.95 -59.35 -18.94
C ARG A 3 -36.23 -59.02 -20.24
N TRP A 4 -35.04 -58.43 -20.09
CA TRP A 4 -34.10 -58.04 -21.13
C TRP A 4 -33.15 -59.20 -21.39
N GLU A 5 -32.94 -59.59 -22.64
CA GLU A 5 -31.73 -60.33 -23.04
C GLU A 5 -31.20 -59.90 -24.42
N ILE A 6 -29.92 -59.51 -24.38
CA ILE A 6 -28.79 -59.72 -25.32
C ILE A 6 -28.88 -59.10 -26.73
N GLY A 7 -27.80 -58.38 -27.10
CA GLY A 7 -27.59 -57.81 -28.43
C GLY A 7 -26.35 -56.92 -28.53
N ASP A 8 -25.20 -57.55 -28.38
CA ASP A 8 -23.85 -57.28 -28.90
C ASP A 8 -23.62 -55.99 -29.72
N GLY A 9 -22.61 -55.21 -29.29
CA GLY A 9 -21.78 -54.43 -30.20
C GLY A 9 -22.32 -53.09 -30.71
N GLN A 10 -22.06 -52.02 -29.95
CA GLN A 10 -21.67 -50.75 -30.56
C GLN A 10 -20.88 -49.87 -29.56
N MET A 11 -19.56 -49.98 -29.60
CA MET A 11 -18.63 -49.02 -28.99
C MET A 11 -18.66 -47.69 -29.77
N ARG A 12 -19.60 -46.79 -29.46
CA ARG A 12 -19.50 -45.36 -29.85
C ARG A 12 -20.53 -44.47 -29.12
N GLY A 13 -20.19 -43.95 -27.95
CA GLY A 13 -21.04 -42.93 -27.29
C GLY A 13 -20.42 -42.22 -26.09
N ASP A 14 -19.65 -42.92 -25.26
CA ASP A 14 -19.53 -42.47 -23.86
C ASP A 14 -18.26 -41.69 -23.53
N ARG A 15 -17.40 -41.44 -24.53
CA ARG A 15 -16.20 -40.58 -24.35
C ARG A 15 -16.49 -39.10 -24.52
N LYS A 16 -17.64 -38.71 -25.07
CA LYS A 16 -17.99 -37.30 -25.26
C LYS A 16 -18.69 -36.69 -24.03
N LEU A 17 -19.48 -37.50 -23.31
CA LEU A 17 -20.19 -37.07 -22.10
C LEU A 17 -19.27 -36.90 -20.89
N ARG A 18 -18.21 -37.71 -20.76
CA ARG A 18 -17.15 -37.48 -19.75
C ARG A 18 -16.40 -36.19 -20.00
N ARG A 19 -15.99 -35.91 -21.24
CA ARG A 19 -15.28 -34.66 -21.58
C ARG A 19 -16.13 -33.41 -21.40
N LEU A 20 -17.44 -33.49 -21.58
CA LEU A 20 -18.35 -32.37 -21.33
C LEU A 20 -18.61 -32.18 -19.84
N HIS A 21 -18.72 -33.25 -19.04
CA HIS A 21 -18.83 -33.13 -17.58
C HIS A 21 -17.52 -32.58 -16.97
N ASP A 22 -16.36 -33.05 -17.45
CA ASP A 22 -15.05 -32.55 -17.04
C ASP A 22 -14.83 -31.10 -17.50
N ALA A 23 -15.27 -30.73 -18.72
CA ALA A 23 -15.21 -29.35 -19.19
C ALA A 23 -16.18 -28.41 -18.45
N LYS A 24 -17.38 -28.88 -18.08
CA LYS A 24 -18.35 -28.10 -17.29
C LYS A 24 -17.91 -27.94 -15.84
N VAL A 25 -17.23 -28.95 -15.27
CA VAL A 25 -16.61 -28.88 -13.94
C VAL A 25 -15.40 -27.94 -13.96
N SER A 26 -14.60 -27.93 -15.04
CA SER A 26 -13.55 -26.93 -15.24
C SER A 26 -14.09 -25.51 -15.49
N GLU A 27 -15.21 -25.34 -16.20
CA GLU A 27 -15.87 -24.02 -16.37
C GLU A 27 -16.60 -23.55 -15.10
N GLY A 28 -17.19 -24.48 -14.34
CA GLY A 28 -17.91 -24.21 -13.09
C GLY A 28 -17.00 -23.87 -11.91
N LEU A 29 -15.71 -24.25 -11.97
CA LEU A 29 -14.71 -23.85 -10.97
C LEU A 29 -14.12 -22.46 -11.22
N GLN A 30 -14.44 -21.82 -12.36
CA GLN A 30 -13.93 -20.49 -12.72
C GLN A 30 -14.92 -19.34 -12.45
N ARG A 31 -16.07 -19.57 -11.81
CA ARG A 31 -17.08 -18.52 -11.55
C ARG A 31 -17.61 -18.45 -10.12
N GLU A 32 -16.75 -18.67 -9.14
CA GLU A 32 -16.97 -18.06 -7.82
C GLU A 32 -15.65 -17.57 -7.24
N GLN A 33 -15.00 -16.67 -7.97
CA GLN A 33 -14.11 -15.70 -7.32
C GLN A 33 -15.03 -14.67 -6.66
N VAL A 34 -15.37 -14.92 -5.41
CA VAL A 34 -15.88 -13.90 -4.51
C VAL A 34 -14.85 -12.77 -4.55
N HIS A 35 -15.21 -11.69 -5.24
CA HIS A 35 -14.41 -10.47 -5.27
C HIS A 35 -14.53 -9.83 -3.88
N PHE A 36 -13.69 -10.29 -2.96
CA PHE A 36 -13.29 -9.45 -1.86
C PHE A 36 -12.52 -8.28 -2.47
N PRO A 37 -12.92 -7.01 -2.28
CA PRO A 37 -12.10 -5.89 -2.69
C PRO A 37 -10.91 -5.78 -1.72
N THR A 38 -10.03 -6.77 -1.75
CA THR A 38 -8.69 -6.75 -1.17
C THR A 38 -7.70 -6.63 -2.31
N ASP A 39 -7.88 -5.61 -3.13
CA ASP A 39 -6.79 -5.10 -3.96
C ASP A 39 -6.57 -3.64 -3.59
N SER A 40 -6.36 -3.40 -2.30
CA SER A 40 -5.36 -2.41 -1.91
C SER A 40 -4.07 -2.88 -2.59
N LYS A 41 -3.81 -2.38 -3.79
CA LYS A 41 -2.51 -2.39 -4.44
C LYS A 41 -1.54 -1.64 -3.53
N LEU A 42 -1.18 -2.25 -2.40
CA LEU A 42 -0.04 -1.84 -1.62
C LEU A 42 1.13 -2.15 -2.54
N ARG A 43 1.62 -1.10 -3.17
CA ARG A 43 2.73 -1.10 -4.11
C ARG A 43 3.93 -1.69 -3.37
N THR A 44 4.10 -3.01 -3.42
CA THR A 44 5.19 -3.78 -2.82
C THR A 44 6.50 -3.55 -3.55
N ASN A 45 6.91 -2.29 -3.58
CA ASN A 45 8.30 -1.93 -3.71
C ASN A 45 8.76 -1.79 -2.26
N GLY A 46 9.81 -2.50 -1.83
CA GLY A 46 10.34 -2.48 -0.45
C GLY A 46 10.85 -1.12 0.06
N ASN A 47 10.38 -0.02 -0.53
CA ASN A 47 10.69 1.37 -0.24
C ASN A 47 9.52 2.15 0.40
N MET A 48 8.33 1.55 0.59
CA MET A 48 7.19 2.28 1.18
C MET A 48 7.38 2.64 2.66
N TYR A 49 8.18 1.89 3.42
CA TYR A 49 8.53 2.26 4.80
C TYR A 49 9.48 3.47 4.87
N LYS A 50 10.25 3.71 3.80
CA LYS A 50 11.12 4.89 3.67
C LYS A 50 10.36 6.12 3.20
N SER A 51 9.27 5.95 2.43
CA SER A 51 8.51 7.07 1.87
C SER A 51 7.46 7.65 2.82
N GLU A 52 6.82 6.83 3.65
CA GLU A 52 5.75 7.33 4.56
C GLU A 52 6.31 7.99 5.83
N THR A 53 7.45 7.51 6.34
CA THR A 53 8.06 8.02 7.60
C THR A 53 8.74 9.38 7.44
N SER A 54 9.20 9.72 6.24
CA SER A 54 9.78 11.04 5.92
C SER A 54 8.71 12.14 5.78
N SER A 55 7.42 11.78 5.64
CA SER A 55 6.34 12.77 5.54
C SER A 55 6.07 13.49 6.88
N PHE A 56 6.23 12.79 8.00
CA PHE A 56 6.01 13.33 9.33
C PHE A 56 7.09 14.34 9.72
N GLY A 57 8.37 14.02 9.48
CA GLY A 57 9.47 14.97 9.67
C GLY A 57 9.28 16.22 8.82
N ASN A 58 8.98 16.06 7.54
CA ASN A 58 8.67 17.19 6.66
C ASN A 58 7.48 18.04 7.13
N ALA A 59 6.46 17.44 7.73
CA ALA A 59 5.32 18.17 8.29
C ALA A 59 5.72 19.00 9.51
N ILE A 60 6.55 18.45 10.41
CA ILE A 60 7.09 19.20 11.55
C ILE A 60 7.98 20.35 11.07
N LEU A 61 8.86 20.10 10.10
CA LEU A 61 9.73 21.13 9.54
C LEU A 61 8.94 22.26 8.86
N GLN A 62 7.86 21.92 8.15
CA GLN A 62 6.92 22.89 7.60
C GLN A 62 6.16 23.66 8.69
N LEU A 63 5.76 23.03 9.79
CA LEU A 63 5.13 23.70 10.93
C LEU A 63 6.06 24.71 11.60
N LEU A 64 7.34 24.36 11.75
CA LEU A 64 8.32 25.22 12.40
C LEU A 64 8.71 26.42 11.55
N THR A 65 8.73 26.29 10.22
CA THR A 65 9.31 27.30 9.32
C THR A 65 8.32 27.97 8.38
N ARG A 66 7.15 27.35 8.17
CA ARG A 66 6.14 27.71 7.16
C ARG A 66 6.71 27.73 5.72
N ARG A 67 7.69 26.88 5.42
CA ARG A 67 8.37 26.78 4.12
C ARG A 67 8.19 25.40 3.49
N PRO A 68 8.18 25.28 2.14
CA PRO A 68 8.06 23.98 1.46
C PRO A 68 9.27 23.08 1.77
N PRO A 69 9.11 21.74 1.81
CA PRO A 69 10.12 20.80 2.32
C PRO A 69 11.40 20.67 1.50
N VAL A 70 11.55 21.43 0.41
CA VAL A 70 12.74 21.37 -0.45
C VAL A 70 13.94 21.93 0.31
N GLU A 71 14.97 21.10 0.50
CA GLU A 71 16.23 21.43 1.20
C GLU A 71 16.10 21.81 2.68
N LEU A 72 14.90 21.70 3.26
CA LEU A 72 14.62 22.23 4.58
C LEU A 72 15.39 21.53 5.70
N GLU A 73 15.60 20.22 5.59
CA GLU A 73 16.39 19.45 6.56
C GLU A 73 17.81 20.03 6.72
N SER A 74 18.45 20.41 5.62
CA SER A 74 19.82 20.91 5.62
C SER A 74 19.92 22.30 6.25
N GLU A 75 18.94 23.17 5.98
CA GLU A 75 18.85 24.50 6.56
C GLU A 75 18.59 24.43 8.07
N VAL A 76 17.67 23.55 8.49
CA VAL A 76 17.32 23.34 9.90
C VAL A 76 18.49 22.73 10.66
N ARG A 77 19.16 21.71 10.12
CA ARG A 77 20.38 21.15 10.73
C ARG A 77 21.46 22.23 10.92
N ARG A 78 21.68 23.07 9.91
CA ARG A 78 22.66 24.16 10.00
C ARG A 78 22.28 25.18 11.08
N ALA A 79 21.02 25.60 11.11
CA ALA A 79 20.53 26.56 12.10
C ALA A 79 20.61 26.00 13.55
N MET A 80 20.36 24.71 13.73
CA MET A 80 20.55 24.03 15.02
C MET A 80 22.02 23.99 15.44
N LEU A 81 22.92 23.65 14.52
CA LEU A 81 24.36 23.60 14.80
C LEU A 81 24.97 24.98 15.09
N SER A 82 24.44 26.04 14.47
CA SER A 82 24.89 27.41 14.70
C SER A 82 24.20 28.09 15.89
N GLY A 83 23.20 27.45 16.52
CA GLY A 83 22.40 28.05 17.59
C GLY A 83 21.40 29.11 17.13
N GLU A 84 21.15 29.22 15.82
CA GLU A 84 20.31 30.24 15.19
C GLU A 84 18.95 29.69 14.74
N LEU A 85 18.43 28.65 15.41
CA LEU A 85 17.15 28.04 15.04
C LEU A 85 16.01 29.07 15.00
N THR A 86 16.01 30.04 15.92
CA THR A 86 15.01 31.12 15.98
C THR A 86 14.93 31.95 14.70
N SER A 87 16.02 32.05 13.93
CA SER A 87 16.06 32.82 12.67
C SER A 87 15.26 32.19 11.54
N ILE A 88 15.00 30.88 11.62
CA ILE A 88 14.26 30.13 10.60
C ILE A 88 12.83 29.77 11.04
N LEU A 89 12.47 30.03 12.29
CA LEU A 89 11.13 29.78 12.80
C LEU A 89 10.10 30.72 12.14
N ASP A 90 8.88 30.23 11.94
CA ASP A 90 7.77 31.03 11.43
C ASP A 90 7.42 32.12 12.46
N PRO A 91 7.65 33.41 12.15
CA PRO A 91 7.32 34.50 13.06
C PRO A 91 5.81 34.64 13.30
N LEU A 92 4.96 34.05 12.46
CA LEU A 92 3.50 34.09 12.57
C LEU A 92 2.91 32.96 13.43
N ALA A 93 3.68 31.94 13.76
CA ALA A 93 3.21 30.77 14.51
C ALA A 93 3.12 31.01 16.04
N GLY A 94 3.28 32.27 16.48
CA GLY A 94 3.48 32.61 17.88
C GLY A 94 4.93 32.34 18.30
N GLY A 95 5.43 33.06 19.30
CA GLY A 95 6.80 32.89 19.77
C GLY A 95 7.02 31.49 20.36
N TRP A 96 7.54 30.56 19.55
CA TRP A 96 7.84 29.21 20.02
C TRP A 96 8.84 29.26 21.17
N PRO A 97 8.56 28.60 22.31
CA PRO A 97 9.58 28.37 23.30
C PRO A 97 10.74 27.61 22.65
N MET A 98 11.96 28.16 22.75
CA MET A 98 13.14 27.63 22.04
C MET A 98 13.37 26.13 22.31
N PHE A 99 13.12 25.68 23.55
CA PHE A 99 13.19 24.25 23.91
C PHE A 99 12.22 23.39 23.09
N VAL A 100 10.98 23.83 22.88
CA VAL A 100 9.96 23.09 22.12
C VAL A 100 10.34 23.02 20.65
N ALA A 101 10.76 24.16 20.07
CA ALA A 101 11.24 24.22 18.70
C ALA A 101 12.43 23.26 18.46
N MET A 102 13.39 23.23 19.38
CA MET A 102 14.55 22.35 19.31
C MET A 102 14.14 20.86 19.33
N ARG A 103 13.26 20.46 20.25
CA ARG A 103 12.81 19.05 20.33
C ARG A 103 12.02 18.60 19.10
N LEU A 104 11.20 19.49 18.54
CA LEU A 104 10.48 19.22 17.31
C LEU A 104 11.45 19.08 16.12
N ALA A 105 12.45 19.95 16.02
CA ALA A 105 13.47 19.87 14.99
C ALA A 105 14.33 18.59 15.13
N GLU A 106 14.71 18.19 16.35
CA GLU A 106 15.40 16.92 16.62
C GLU A 106 14.56 15.70 16.22
N LEU A 107 13.25 15.74 16.43
CA LEU A 107 12.34 14.65 16.05
C LEU A 107 12.15 14.54 14.53
N ALA A 108 12.25 15.67 13.83
CA ALA A 108 11.96 15.78 12.41
C ALA A 108 13.15 15.42 11.50
N LEU A 109 14.35 15.30 12.08
CA LEU A 109 15.64 15.06 11.42
C LEU A 109 16.19 13.66 11.74
#